data_AF-A0AAW7IKD8-F1
#
_entry.id   AF-A0AAW7IKD8-F1
#
_cell.length_a   1.000
_cell.length_b   1.000
_cell.length_c   1.000
_cell.angle_alpha   90.00
_cell.angle_beta   90.00
_cell.angle_gamma   90.00
#
_symmetry.space_group_name_H-M   'P 1'
#
loop_
_entity.id
_entity.type
_entity.pdbx_description
1 polymer ?
#
loop_
_entity_poly.entity_id
_entity_poly.type
_entity_poly.pdbx_seq_one_letter_code
_entity_poly.pdbx_strand_id
1 'polypeptide(L)' 'MSSDKTLEFMGIAMKYFPEAKAKLEANGIPFSMEMAEPFMELFKNVMQEAYELGKQDAQR' A
#
# COMPACT_ATOMS: atom_id res chain seq x y z
N MET A 1 -3.10 -14.84 5.47
CA MET A 1 -3.72 -13.52 5.76
C MET A 1 -5.13 -13.78 6.28
N SER A 2 -5.53 -13.23 7.42
CA SER A 2 -6.96 -13.04 7.65
C SER A 2 -7.41 -12.00 6.63
N SER A 3 -8.43 -12.31 5.82
CA SER A 3 -8.94 -11.42 4.76
C SER A 3 -9.21 -9.99 5.26
N ASP A 4 -9.47 -9.84 6.56
CA ASP A 4 -9.68 -8.58 7.27
C ASP A 4 -8.49 -7.61 7.16
N LYS A 5 -7.24 -8.10 7.25
CA LYS A 5 -6.06 -7.22 7.21
C LYS A 5 -5.75 -6.70 5.81
N THR A 6 -6.08 -7.47 4.79
CA THR A 6 -5.95 -7.03 3.40
C THR A 6 -6.84 -5.83 3.12
N LEU A 7 -8.09 -5.85 3.57
CA LEU A 7 -9.02 -4.73 3.40
C LEU A 7 -8.57 -3.49 4.17
N GLU A 8 -8.06 -3.66 5.40
CA GLU A 8 -7.47 -2.57 6.18
C GLU A 8 -6.28 -1.91 5.45
N PHE A 9 -5.35 -2.70 4.91
CA PHE A 9 -4.19 -2.18 4.17
C PHE A 9 -4.59 -1.42 2.91
N MET A 10 -5.61 -1.88 2.19
CA MET A 10 -6.15 -1.16 1.04
C MET A 10 -6.79 0.17 1.46
N GLY A 11 -7.52 0.20 2.58
CA GLY A 11 -8.05 1.44 3.13
C GLY A 11 -6.94 2.46 3.47
N ILE A 12 -5.83 1.99 4.05
CA ILE A 12 -4.65 2.82 4.32
C ILE A 12 -4.05 3.32 3.00
N ALA A 13 -3.84 2.45 2.02
CA ALA A 13 -3.26 2.82 0.72
C ALA A 13 -4.09 3.92 0.02
N MET A 14 -5.42 3.77 -0.01
CA MET A 14 -6.32 4.74 -0.63
C MET A 14 -6.27 6.12 0.03
N LYS A 15 -5.98 6.21 1.33
CA LYS A 15 -5.79 7.49 2.03
C LYS A 15 -4.57 8.26 1.51
N TYR A 16 -3.50 7.55 1.15
CA TYR A 16 -2.24 8.17 0.69
C TYR A 16 -2.14 8.26 -0.84
N PHE A 17 -3.01 7.56 -1.58
CA PHE A 17 -3.04 7.59 -3.04
C PHE A 17 -3.12 9.03 -3.63
N PRO A 18 -3.95 9.96 -3.11
CA PRO A 18 -4.00 11.33 -3.63
C PRO A 18 -2.66 12.09 -3.50
N GLU A 19 -1.90 11.84 -2.44
CA GLU A 19 -0.59 12.47 -2.24
C GLU A 19 0.43 11.92 -3.23
N ALA A 20 0.47 10.60 -3.42
CA ALA A 20 1.33 9.96 -4.42
C ALA A 20 0.99 10.47 -5.83
N LYS A 21 -0.30 10.57 -6.14
CA LYS A 21 -0.80 11.14 -7.39
C LYS A 21 -0.32 12.58 -7.60
N ALA A 22 -0.50 13.45 -6.62
CA ALA A 22 -0.07 14.84 -6.72
C ALA A 22 1.45 14.98 -6.95
N LYS A 23 2.27 14.17 -6.27
CA LYS A 23 3.73 14.18 -6.45
C LYS A 23 4.14 13.72 -7.85
N LEU A 24 3.51 12.68 -8.38
CA LEU A 24 3.80 12.17 -9.72
C LEU A 24 3.34 13.15 -10.81
N GLU A 25 2.13 13.70 -10.68
CA GLU A 25 1.59 14.70 -11.61
C GLU A 25 2.43 15.98 -11.63
N ALA A 26 2.96 16.42 -10.48
CA ALA A 26 3.89 17.56 -10.39
C ALA A 26 5.20 17.33 -11.17
N ASN A 27 5.57 16.07 -11.42
CA ASN A 27 6.73 15.69 -12.23
C ASN A 27 6.35 15.32 -13.68
N GLY A 28 5.12 15.63 -14.11
CA GLY A 28 4.64 15.32 -15.45
C GLY A 28 4.35 13.84 -15.69
N ILE A 29 4.29 13.02 -14.63
CA ILE A 29 3.96 11.60 -14.70
C ILE A 29 2.48 11.44 -14.35
N PRO A 30 1.62 11.09 -15.31
CA PRO A 30 0.22 10.80 -15.00
C PRO A 30 0.16 9.60 -14.05
N PHE A 31 -0.69 9.67 -13.01
CA PHE A 31 -0.90 8.56 -12.10
C PHE A 31 -2.41 8.30 -11.90
N SER A 32 -2.84 7.09 -12.28
CA SER A 32 -4.23 6.65 -12.24
C SER A 32 -4.35 5.35 -11.45
N MET A 33 -5.57 4.99 -11.08
CA MET A 33 -5.84 3.73 -10.39
C MET A 33 -5.50 2.50 -11.26
N GLU A 34 -5.73 2.56 -12.58
CA GLU A 34 -5.31 1.50 -13.51
C GLU A 34 -3.79 1.33 -13.54
N MET A 35 -3.03 2.43 -13.54
CA MET A 35 -1.57 2.35 -13.48
C MET A 35 -1.07 1.82 -12.13
N ALA A 36 -1.85 2.00 -11.06
CA ALA A 36 -1.50 1.47 -9.75
C ALA A 36 -1.78 -0.03 -9.62
N GLU A 37 -2.72 -0.59 -10.38
CA GLU A 37 -3.18 -1.98 -10.29
C GLU A 37 -2.04 -3.02 -10.29
N PRO A 38 -1.04 -2.96 -11.21
CA PRO A 38 0.06 -3.93 -11.23
C PRO A 38 0.92 -3.90 -9.96
N PHE A 39 0.94 -2.76 -9.26
CA PHE A 39 1.73 -2.57 -8.05
C PHE A 39 0.96 -2.92 -6.78
N MET A 40 -0.37 -3.07 -6.85
CA MET A 40 -1.20 -3.37 -5.67
C MET A 40 -0.85 -4.72 -5.06
N GLU A 41 -0.47 -5.72 -5.87
CA GLU A 41 -0.01 -7.00 -5.36
C GLU A 41 1.32 -6.88 -4.62
N LEU A 42 2.29 -6.19 -5.23
CA LEU A 42 3.58 -5.92 -4.60
C LEU A 42 3.42 -5.15 -3.27
N PHE A 43 2.58 -4.11 -3.27
CA PHE A 43 2.28 -3.34 -2.07
C PHE A 43 1.69 -4.21 -0.96
N LYS A 44 0.73 -5.10 -1.27
CA LYS A 44 0.17 -6.03 -0.29
C LYS A 44 1.24 -6.92 0.34
N ASN A 45 2.17 -7.45 -0.46
CA ASN A 45 3.25 -8.31 0.02
C ASN A 45 4.18 -7.54 0.98
N VAL A 46 4.62 -6.34 0.58
CA VAL A 46 5.47 -5.48 1.43
C VAL A 46 4.79 -5.15 2.76
N MET A 47 3.50 -4.80 2.73
CA MET A 47 2.73 -4.51 3.95
C MET A 47 2.58 -5.74 4.86
N GLN A 48 2.43 -6.92 4.27
CA GLN A 48 2.32 -8.17 5.02
C GLN A 48 3.63 -8.50 5.72
N GLU A 49 4.77 -8.41 5.03
CA GLU A 49 6.09 -8.64 5.62
C GLU A 49 6.37 -7.66 6.75
N ALA A 50 6.06 -6.36 6.55
CA ALA A 50 6.21 -5.35 7.58
C ALA A 50 5.34 -5.62 8.82
N TYR A 51 4.10 -6.08 8.63
CA TYR A 51 3.20 -6.45 9.72
C TYR A 51 3.70 -7.68 10.50
N GLU A 52 4.23 -8.68 9.80
CA GLU A 52 4.82 -9.87 10.43
C GLU A 52 6.06 -9.52 11.24
N LEU A 53 6.92 -8.66 10.70
CA LEU A 53 8.09 -8.15 11.41
C LEU A 53 7.68 -7.43 12.71
N GLY A 54 6.72 -6.50 12.64
CA GLY A 54 6.23 -5.79 13.82
C GLY A 54 5.59 -6.71 14.86
N LYS A 55 4.91 -7.78 14.42
CA LYS A 55 4.39 -8.81 15.33
C LYS A 55 5.49 -9.58 16.06
N GLN A 56 6.56 -9.94 15.35
CA GLN A 56 7.70 -10.63 15.96
C GLN A 56 8.40 -9.74 16.98
N ASP A 57 8.60 -8.45 16.66
CA ASP A 57 9.22 -7.51 17.59
C ASP A 57 8.36 -7.26 18.84
N ALA A 58 7.03 -7.23 18.72
CA ALA A 58 6.14 -7.11 19.88
C ALA A 58 6.12 -8.34 20.81
N GLN A 59 6.63 -9.48 20.33
CA GLN A 59 6.74 -10.73 21.10
C GLN A 59 8.12 -10.93 21.73
N ARG A 60 9.07 -10.03 21.46
CA ARG A 60 10.40 -10.00 22.07
C ARG A 60 10.40 -9.14 23.33
#